data_AF-A0A7X7IU78-F1
#
_entry.id   AF-A0A7X7IU78-F1
#
_cell.length_a   1.000
_cell.length_b   1.000
_cell.length_c   1.000
_cell.angle_alpha   90.00
_cell.angle_beta   90.00
_cell.angle_gamma   90.00
#
_symmetry.space_group_name_H-M   'P 1'
#
loop_
_entity.id
_entity.type
_entity.pdbx_description
1 polymer ?
#
loop_
_entity_poly.entity_id
_entity_poly.type
_entity_poly.pdbx_seq_one_letter_code
_entity_poly.pdbx_strand_id
1 'polypeptide(L)'
;MKAQAAFDPSDAPKSHSFGSLAFQGPWGYDRPENAGRLYPLLVSGFWNEGQDHYAGVAQAHPAFVLSYQKDGEADGRFLGHWITNAIAASYRIDLDRVYLTGFSRGGSGSFPLARGMAEAGHHFAAIIRGAGQSQPDLGDAIAEKTAVWYHIGLTDGPTRVAIAREALGLNRCYAFNREAVESQTSDTLTGYTRTTVTLTRAGRPMFRYSEYAGMGHISAPLYKDPALFAWLFDCALTPVQTNAPTEVVFR
;
A
#
# COMPACT_ATOMS: atom_id res chain seq x y z
N MET A 1 5.39 15.60 -18.53
CA MET A 1 4.01 15.08 -18.63
C MET A 1 3.09 16.26 -18.93
N LYS A 2 2.24 16.19 -19.96
CA LYS A 2 1.17 17.18 -20.12
C LYS A 2 0.23 17.06 -18.93
N ALA A 3 -0.13 18.18 -18.30
CA ALA A 3 -1.16 18.18 -17.26
C ALA A 3 -2.43 17.54 -17.83
N GLN A 4 -2.92 16.49 -17.18
CA GLN A 4 -4.17 15.85 -17.58
C GLN A 4 -5.28 16.90 -17.40
N ALA A 5 -6.10 17.12 -18.43
CA ALA A 5 -7.25 18.03 -18.33
C ALA A 5 -8.10 17.60 -17.12
N ALA A 6 -8.63 18.56 -16.36
CA ALA A 6 -9.46 18.28 -15.19
C ALA A 6 -10.56 17.25 -15.53
N PHE A 7 -10.80 16.32 -14.61
CA PHE A 7 -11.89 15.34 -14.78
C PHE A 7 -13.23 16.05 -14.70
N ASP A 8 -14.16 15.65 -15.57
CA ASP A 8 -15.55 16.05 -15.51
C ASP A 8 -16.38 14.93 -14.84
N PRO A 9 -17.63 15.21 -14.40
CA PRO A 9 -18.44 14.21 -13.71
C PRO A 9 -18.69 12.91 -14.49
N SER A 10 -18.63 12.92 -15.83
CA SER A 10 -18.77 11.71 -16.65
C SER A 10 -17.55 10.79 -16.59
N ASP A 11 -16.42 11.30 -16.10
CA ASP A 11 -15.20 10.52 -15.84
C ASP A 11 -15.20 9.83 -14.48
N ALA A 12 -16.26 9.98 -13.70
CA ALA A 12 -16.34 9.38 -12.38
C ALA A 12 -16.15 7.84 -12.44
N PRO A 13 -15.54 7.25 -11.41
CA PRO A 13 -15.47 5.81 -11.22
C PRO A 13 -16.79 5.11 -11.50
N LYS A 14 -16.73 4.04 -12.28
CA LYS A 14 -17.87 3.16 -12.54
C LYS A 14 -17.76 1.91 -11.67
N SER A 15 -18.90 1.42 -11.21
CA SER A 15 -18.98 0.13 -10.53
C SER A 15 -18.79 -1.01 -11.52
N HIS A 16 -17.97 -1.98 -11.16
CA HIS A 16 -17.73 -3.20 -11.90
C HIS A 16 -17.93 -4.41 -10.99
N SER A 17 -18.23 -5.55 -11.62
CA SER A 17 -18.25 -6.86 -10.97
C SER A 17 -17.53 -7.85 -11.87
N PHE A 18 -16.64 -8.64 -11.28
CA PHE A 18 -15.93 -9.71 -11.99
C PHE A 18 -15.71 -10.89 -11.06
N GLY A 19 -16.15 -12.08 -11.49
CA GLY A 19 -16.25 -13.24 -10.60
C GLY A 19 -17.17 -12.93 -9.42
N SER A 20 -16.67 -13.16 -8.20
CA SER A 20 -17.40 -12.91 -6.95
C SER A 20 -17.09 -11.56 -6.29
N LEU A 21 -16.31 -10.69 -6.93
CA LEU A 21 -15.89 -9.40 -6.35
C LEU A 21 -16.50 -8.22 -7.10
N ALA A 22 -16.91 -7.21 -6.34
CA ALA A 22 -17.31 -5.89 -6.83
C ALA A 22 -16.20 -4.87 -6.56
N PHE A 23 -15.98 -3.94 -7.48
CA PHE A 23 -14.92 -2.95 -7.40
C PHE A 23 -15.27 -1.69 -8.20
N GLN A 24 -14.56 -0.60 -7.94
CA GLN A 24 -14.70 0.67 -8.65
C GLN A 24 -13.58 0.84 -9.68
N GLY A 25 -13.92 1.41 -10.83
CA GLY A 25 -12.96 1.81 -11.85
C GLY A 25 -12.22 3.11 -11.50
N PRO A 26 -11.11 3.42 -12.18
CA PRO A 26 -10.38 4.66 -11.98
C PRO A 26 -11.11 5.85 -12.63
N TRP A 27 -10.82 7.07 -12.15
CA TRP A 27 -11.23 8.30 -12.83
C TRP A 27 -10.71 8.35 -14.28
N GLY A 28 -11.61 8.69 -15.19
CA GLY A 28 -11.34 8.84 -16.62
C GLY A 28 -11.02 7.54 -17.35
N TYR A 29 -11.40 6.38 -16.81
CA TYR A 29 -11.09 5.07 -17.43
C TYR A 29 -11.51 5.02 -18.90
N ASP A 30 -12.72 5.49 -19.22
CA ASP A 30 -13.30 5.35 -20.56
C ASP A 30 -12.92 6.48 -21.54
N ARG A 31 -12.10 7.44 -21.10
CA ARG A 31 -11.60 8.50 -21.98
C ARG A 31 -10.77 7.89 -23.12
N PRO A 32 -11.00 8.27 -24.40
CA PRO A 32 -10.22 7.75 -25.51
C PRO A 32 -8.71 7.97 -25.37
N GLU A 33 -8.29 9.12 -24.83
CA GLU A 33 -6.87 9.41 -24.57
C GLU A 33 -6.24 8.49 -23.52
N ASN A 34 -7.06 7.87 -22.68
CA ASN A 34 -6.62 6.93 -21.66
C ASN A 34 -6.66 5.49 -22.15
N ALA A 35 -7.09 5.15 -23.37
CA ALA A 35 -7.34 3.77 -23.83
C ALA A 35 -6.15 2.79 -23.64
N GLY A 36 -4.90 3.27 -23.69
CA GLY A 36 -3.70 2.46 -23.44
C GLY A 36 -3.17 2.48 -21.99
N ARG A 37 -3.78 3.25 -21.09
CA ARG A 37 -3.29 3.44 -19.73
C ARG A 37 -3.57 2.22 -18.86
N LEU A 38 -2.53 1.75 -18.15
CA LEU A 38 -2.66 0.84 -17.02
C LEU A 38 -2.86 1.63 -15.72
N TYR A 39 -3.66 1.09 -14.82
CA TYR A 39 -4.06 1.74 -13.58
C TYR A 39 -3.69 0.89 -12.37
N PRO A 40 -3.20 1.49 -11.28
CA PRO A 40 -3.01 0.78 -10.02
C PRO A 40 -4.30 0.11 -9.52
N LEU A 41 -4.14 -0.86 -8.64
CA LEU A 41 -5.23 -1.47 -7.88
C LEU A 41 -5.04 -1.21 -6.39
N LEU A 42 -5.95 -0.45 -5.78
CA LEU A 42 -6.01 -0.26 -4.34
C LEU A 42 -6.98 -1.29 -3.72
N VAL A 43 -6.41 -2.25 -3.00
CA VAL A 43 -7.18 -3.22 -2.21
C VAL A 43 -7.40 -2.66 -0.82
N SER A 44 -8.65 -2.41 -0.46
CA SER A 44 -9.06 -2.06 0.90
C SER A 44 -9.43 -3.33 1.64
N GLY A 45 -8.79 -3.58 2.77
CA GLY A 45 -9.06 -4.75 3.62
C GLY A 45 -10.44 -4.72 4.26
N PHE A 46 -10.59 -5.43 5.38
CA PHE A 46 -11.82 -5.39 6.17
C PHE A 46 -12.29 -3.96 6.46
N TRP A 47 -13.61 -3.77 6.47
CA TRP A 47 -14.26 -2.50 6.77
C TRP A 47 -13.99 -1.36 5.79
N ASN A 48 -13.41 -1.66 4.62
CA ASN A 48 -13.20 -0.66 3.59
C ASN A 48 -12.22 0.45 4.00
N GLU A 49 -11.28 0.11 4.90
CA GLU A 49 -10.44 1.08 5.58
C GLU A 49 -9.65 1.96 4.60
N GLY A 50 -9.74 3.28 4.81
CA GLY A 50 -9.07 4.28 4.00
C GLY A 50 -9.82 4.77 2.77
N GLN A 51 -10.93 4.15 2.36
CA GLN A 51 -11.60 4.56 1.10
C GLN A 51 -12.13 5.99 1.10
N ASP A 52 -12.73 6.45 2.20
CA ASP A 52 -13.25 7.83 2.28
C ASP A 52 -12.12 8.86 2.14
N HIS A 53 -10.94 8.55 2.68
CA HIS A 53 -9.76 9.39 2.54
C HIS A 53 -9.13 9.30 1.14
N TYR A 54 -9.11 8.11 0.55
CA TYR A 54 -8.68 7.93 -0.84
C TYR A 54 -9.59 8.70 -1.81
N ALA A 55 -10.91 8.74 -1.57
CA ALA A 55 -11.85 9.46 -2.42
C ALA A 55 -11.46 10.95 -2.60
N GLY A 56 -10.89 11.56 -1.56
CA GLY A 56 -10.36 12.94 -1.61
C GLY A 56 -9.14 13.14 -2.52
N VAL A 57 -8.44 12.06 -2.90
CA VAL A 57 -7.24 12.10 -3.75
C VAL A 57 -7.36 11.25 -5.01
N ALA A 58 -8.50 10.60 -5.24
CA ALA A 58 -8.72 9.63 -6.33
C ALA A 58 -8.56 10.22 -7.73
N GLN A 59 -8.77 11.51 -7.90
CA GLN A 59 -8.50 12.20 -9.18
C GLN A 59 -6.99 12.39 -9.42
N ALA A 60 -6.21 12.66 -8.37
CA ALA A 60 -4.75 12.76 -8.49
C ALA A 60 -4.10 11.38 -8.66
N HIS A 61 -4.72 10.35 -8.08
CA HIS A 61 -4.26 8.96 -8.15
C HIS A 61 -5.34 8.01 -8.68
N PRO A 62 -5.75 8.09 -9.96
CA PRO A 62 -6.78 7.21 -10.50
C PRO A 62 -6.35 5.74 -10.41
N ALA A 63 -7.16 4.93 -9.73
CA ALA A 63 -6.92 3.51 -9.49
C ALA A 63 -8.23 2.72 -9.51
N PHE A 64 -8.13 1.42 -9.81
CA PHE A 64 -9.17 0.49 -9.42
C PHE A 64 -9.22 0.38 -7.90
N VAL A 65 -10.41 0.25 -7.33
CA VAL A 65 -10.58 0.13 -5.87
C VAL A 65 -11.44 -1.09 -5.55
N LEU A 66 -10.86 -2.02 -4.78
CA LEU A 66 -11.50 -3.26 -4.39
C LEU A 66 -11.73 -3.30 -2.88
N SER A 67 -12.99 -3.43 -2.44
CA SER A 67 -13.31 -3.74 -1.05
C SER A 67 -13.25 -5.25 -0.85
N TYR A 68 -12.21 -5.74 -0.17
CA TYR A 68 -11.89 -7.17 -0.23
C TYR A 68 -12.53 -8.01 0.88
N GLN A 69 -12.77 -7.43 2.07
CA GLN A 69 -13.48 -8.05 3.20
C GLN A 69 -13.02 -9.49 3.54
N LYS A 70 -11.72 -9.76 3.34
CA LYS A 70 -11.06 -11.05 3.49
C LYS A 70 -9.64 -10.82 4.01
N ASP A 71 -9.10 -11.74 4.82
CA ASP A 71 -7.87 -11.52 5.59
C ASP A 71 -6.95 -12.75 5.73
N GLY A 72 -7.29 -13.87 5.09
CA GLY A 72 -6.49 -15.10 5.15
C GLY A 72 -5.47 -15.24 4.02
N GLU A 73 -4.55 -16.19 4.17
CA GLU A 73 -3.59 -16.54 3.12
C GLU A 73 -4.26 -17.19 1.91
N ALA A 74 -5.26 -18.06 2.13
CA ALA A 74 -6.08 -18.60 1.04
C ALA A 74 -6.82 -17.49 0.28
N ASP A 75 -7.22 -16.42 0.98
CA ASP A 75 -7.78 -15.24 0.35
C ASP A 75 -6.73 -14.45 -0.42
N GLY A 76 -5.49 -14.36 0.06
CA GLY A 76 -4.38 -13.78 -0.71
C GLY A 76 -4.15 -14.52 -2.03
N ARG A 77 -4.14 -15.86 -2.00
CA ARG A 77 -4.03 -16.70 -3.21
C ARG A 77 -5.20 -16.46 -4.16
N PHE A 78 -6.41 -16.41 -3.63
CA PHE A 78 -7.60 -16.09 -4.42
C PHE A 78 -7.49 -14.72 -5.10
N LEU A 79 -7.02 -13.70 -4.38
CA LEU A 79 -6.85 -12.35 -4.91
C LEU A 79 -5.85 -12.35 -6.07
N GLY A 80 -4.71 -13.04 -5.93
CA GLY A 80 -3.71 -13.14 -7.01
C GLY A 80 -4.29 -13.74 -8.29
N HIS A 81 -5.00 -14.86 -8.18
CA HIS A 81 -5.69 -15.47 -9.33
C HIS A 81 -6.79 -14.57 -9.89
N TRP A 82 -7.54 -13.89 -9.03
CA TRP A 82 -8.57 -12.95 -9.46
C TRP A 82 -7.99 -11.81 -10.29
N ILE A 83 -6.85 -11.23 -9.89
CA ILE A 83 -6.16 -10.17 -10.63
C ILE A 83 -5.74 -10.65 -12.02
N THR A 84 -5.12 -11.84 -12.11
CA THR A 84 -4.75 -12.44 -13.40
C THR A 84 -5.96 -12.57 -14.32
N ASN A 85 -7.07 -13.07 -13.78
CA ASN A 85 -8.30 -13.28 -14.54
C ASN A 85 -8.97 -11.96 -14.95
N ALA A 86 -8.92 -10.93 -14.09
CA ALA A 86 -9.43 -9.60 -14.42
C ALA A 86 -8.65 -8.97 -15.57
N ILE A 87 -7.31 -9.09 -15.55
CA ILE A 87 -6.45 -8.63 -16.65
C ILE A 87 -6.80 -9.38 -17.96
N ALA A 88 -6.96 -10.71 -17.89
CA ALA A 88 -7.39 -11.50 -19.04
C ALA A 88 -8.79 -11.09 -19.56
N ALA A 89 -9.66 -10.59 -18.68
CA ALA A 89 -10.95 -9.99 -19.02
C ALA A 89 -10.85 -8.51 -19.45
N SER A 90 -9.66 -8.04 -19.84
CA SER A 90 -9.38 -6.68 -20.33
C SER A 90 -9.50 -5.55 -19.31
N TYR A 91 -9.52 -5.84 -18.00
CA TYR A 91 -9.31 -4.80 -16.99
C TYR A 91 -7.85 -4.37 -16.99
N ARG A 92 -7.58 -3.07 -17.23
CA ARG A 92 -6.23 -2.52 -17.40
C ARG A 92 -5.52 -2.27 -16.07
N ILE A 93 -5.37 -3.33 -15.28
CA ILE A 93 -4.69 -3.31 -13.99
C ILE A 93 -3.17 -3.34 -14.20
N ASP A 94 -2.47 -2.47 -13.49
CA ASP A 94 -1.03 -2.42 -13.43
C ASP A 94 -0.51 -3.35 -12.32
N LEU A 95 0.15 -4.45 -12.71
CA LEU A 95 0.71 -5.42 -11.78
C LEU A 95 1.89 -4.89 -10.97
N ASP A 96 2.59 -3.86 -11.46
CA ASP A 96 3.67 -3.22 -10.69
C ASP A 96 3.13 -2.34 -9.56
N ARG A 97 1.82 -2.04 -9.55
CA ARG A 97 1.16 -1.07 -8.66
C ARG A 97 -0.13 -1.63 -8.05
N VAL A 98 -0.03 -2.79 -7.41
CA VAL A 98 -1.09 -3.34 -6.55
C VAL A 98 -0.80 -2.98 -5.10
N TYR A 99 -1.74 -2.34 -4.42
CA TYR A 99 -1.59 -1.83 -3.06
C TYR A 99 -2.59 -2.48 -2.11
N LEU A 100 -2.23 -2.56 -0.83
CA LEU A 100 -3.13 -2.98 0.23
C LEU A 100 -3.17 -1.95 1.35
N THR A 101 -4.34 -1.68 1.88
CA THR A 101 -4.49 -0.94 3.13
C THR A 101 -5.47 -1.62 4.07
N GLY A 102 -5.20 -1.55 5.37
CA GLY A 102 -6.13 -2.06 6.37
C GLY A 102 -5.76 -1.64 7.78
N PHE A 103 -6.79 -1.52 8.62
CA PHE A 103 -6.67 -1.22 10.04
C PHE A 103 -7.27 -2.35 10.90
N SER A 104 -6.73 -2.56 12.10
CA SER A 104 -7.21 -3.56 13.07
C SER A 104 -7.29 -4.97 12.47
N ARG A 105 -8.50 -5.48 12.17
CA ARG A 105 -8.68 -6.76 11.45
C ARG A 105 -8.06 -6.72 10.06
N GLY A 106 -8.25 -5.64 9.30
CA GLY A 106 -7.60 -5.43 8.00
C GLY A 106 -6.08 -5.32 8.13
N GLY A 107 -5.60 -4.68 9.20
CA GLY A 107 -4.17 -4.62 9.52
C GLY A 107 -3.59 -6.01 9.82
N SER A 108 -4.29 -6.81 10.62
CA SER A 108 -3.95 -8.21 10.90
C SER A 108 -3.96 -9.08 9.64
N GLY A 109 -4.89 -8.84 8.72
CA GLY A 109 -5.01 -9.57 7.45
C GLY A 109 -3.93 -9.24 6.43
N SER A 110 -3.24 -8.12 6.58
CA SER A 110 -2.35 -7.62 5.52
C SER A 110 -1.19 -8.55 5.18
N PHE A 111 -0.55 -9.17 6.18
CA PHE A 111 0.57 -10.08 5.93
C PHE A 111 0.14 -11.48 5.46
N PRO A 112 -0.90 -12.12 6.02
CA PRO A 112 -1.44 -13.34 5.44
C PRO A 112 -1.86 -13.15 3.97
N LEU A 113 -2.55 -12.05 3.65
CA LEU A 113 -2.90 -11.72 2.26
C LEU A 113 -1.66 -11.58 1.38
N ALA A 114 -0.62 -10.89 1.85
CA ALA A 114 0.62 -10.73 1.10
C ALA A 114 1.32 -12.07 0.83
N ARG A 115 1.33 -12.99 1.80
CA ARG A 115 1.87 -14.35 1.61
C ARG A 115 1.09 -15.12 0.57
N GLY A 116 -0.24 -15.12 0.66
CA GLY A 116 -1.08 -15.77 -0.34
C GLY A 116 -0.94 -15.19 -1.75
N MET A 117 -0.81 -13.86 -1.85
CA MET A 117 -0.52 -13.20 -3.13
C MET A 117 0.81 -13.69 -3.72
N ALA A 118 1.86 -13.77 -2.90
CA ALA A 118 3.18 -14.24 -3.31
C ALA A 118 3.14 -15.69 -3.81
N GLU A 119 2.38 -16.56 -3.15
CA GLU A 119 2.17 -17.95 -3.60
C GLU A 119 1.44 -18.04 -4.94
N ALA A 120 0.57 -17.07 -5.25
CA ALA A 120 -0.07 -16.93 -6.55
C ALA A 120 0.81 -16.20 -7.60
N GLY A 121 2.08 -15.93 -7.29
CA GLY A 121 3.04 -15.30 -8.18
C GLY A 121 2.95 -13.77 -8.27
N HIS A 122 2.20 -13.13 -7.37
CA HIS A 122 1.99 -11.68 -7.35
C HIS A 122 2.49 -11.04 -6.05
N HIS A 123 2.78 -9.74 -6.08
CA HIS A 123 3.18 -9.01 -4.88
C HIS A 123 2.38 -7.71 -4.77
N PHE A 124 2.17 -7.25 -3.53
CA PHE A 124 1.81 -5.85 -3.32
C PHE A 124 3.06 -5.00 -3.52
N ALA A 125 2.94 -3.90 -4.26
CA ALA A 125 3.98 -2.88 -4.33
C ALA A 125 4.15 -2.17 -2.98
N ALA A 126 3.03 -1.92 -2.29
CA ALA A 126 3.05 -1.34 -0.97
C ALA A 126 1.83 -1.71 -0.10
N ILE A 127 2.04 -1.73 1.21
CA ILE A 127 1.04 -2.05 2.23
C ILE A 127 0.99 -0.95 3.28
N ILE A 128 -0.20 -0.40 3.55
CA ILE A 128 -0.50 0.35 4.77
C ILE A 128 -1.06 -0.61 5.81
N ARG A 129 -0.33 -0.84 6.89
CA ARG A 129 -0.73 -1.73 7.99
C ARG A 129 -1.01 -0.92 9.25
N GLY A 130 -2.28 -0.71 9.57
CA GLY A 130 -2.71 -0.04 10.80
C GLY A 130 -3.07 -1.04 11.90
N ALA A 131 -2.44 -0.92 13.06
CA ALA A 131 -2.81 -1.62 14.29
C ALA A 131 -3.13 -3.12 14.13
N GLY A 132 -2.38 -3.88 13.31
CA GLY A 132 -2.54 -5.33 13.20
C GLY A 132 -1.95 -6.09 14.39
N GLN A 133 -2.50 -7.26 14.74
CA GLN A 133 -2.03 -8.06 15.90
C GLN A 133 -1.83 -9.55 15.62
N SER A 134 -2.14 -10.02 14.41
CA SER A 134 -2.09 -11.46 14.07
C SER A 134 -0.67 -12.02 14.09
N GLN A 135 0.26 -11.33 13.42
CA GLN A 135 1.64 -11.76 13.27
C GLN A 135 2.56 -10.59 12.88
N PRO A 136 3.82 -10.59 13.34
CA PRO A 136 4.80 -9.54 13.04
C PRO A 136 5.62 -9.81 11.77
N ASP A 137 5.69 -11.07 11.32
CA ASP A 137 6.58 -11.50 10.24
C ASP A 137 5.88 -11.47 8.87
N LEU A 138 6.43 -10.69 7.95
CA LEU A 138 6.03 -10.66 6.53
C LEU A 138 6.79 -11.72 5.71
N GLY A 139 8.04 -12.00 6.07
CA GLY A 139 8.97 -12.83 5.33
C GLY A 139 9.89 -12.01 4.41
N ASP A 140 11.18 -12.39 4.41
CA ASP A 140 12.27 -11.68 3.72
C ASP A 140 12.03 -11.52 2.21
N ALA A 141 11.63 -12.61 1.54
CA ALA A 141 11.37 -12.62 0.10
C ALA A 141 10.22 -11.70 -0.34
N ILE A 142 9.27 -11.43 0.56
CA ILE A 142 8.18 -10.48 0.29
C ILE A 142 8.65 -9.06 0.62
N ALA A 143 9.36 -8.88 1.74
CA ALA A 143 9.89 -7.58 2.17
C ALA A 143 10.92 -6.98 1.20
N GLU A 144 11.60 -7.80 0.40
CA GLU A 144 12.46 -7.34 -0.71
C GLU A 144 11.68 -6.56 -1.78
N LYS A 145 10.41 -6.88 -1.99
CA LYS A 145 9.60 -6.33 -3.09
C LYS A 145 8.50 -5.38 -2.62
N THR A 146 7.96 -5.65 -1.44
CA THR A 146 6.77 -4.97 -0.91
C THR A 146 7.17 -3.94 0.13
N ALA A 147 6.94 -2.67 -0.17
CA ALA A 147 7.11 -1.62 0.82
C ALA A 147 5.98 -1.68 1.88
N VAL A 148 6.27 -1.35 3.13
CA VAL A 148 5.25 -1.34 4.19
C VAL A 148 5.33 -0.05 4.98
N TRP A 149 4.17 0.57 5.24
CA TRP A 149 4.04 1.59 6.27
C TRP A 149 3.14 1.07 7.40
N TYR A 150 3.77 0.76 8.53
CA TYR A 150 3.11 0.31 9.74
C TYR A 150 2.74 1.49 10.62
N HIS A 151 1.50 1.53 11.13
CA HIS A 151 1.01 2.55 12.06
C HIS A 151 0.48 1.90 13.35
N ILE A 152 0.86 2.41 14.52
CA ILE A 152 0.40 1.90 15.82
C ILE A 152 0.26 2.99 16.89
N GLY A 153 -0.84 2.99 17.62
CA GLY A 153 -1.05 3.85 18.78
C GLY A 153 -0.41 3.28 20.04
N LEU A 154 0.33 4.09 20.80
CA LEU A 154 1.02 3.63 22.01
C LEU A 154 0.10 3.37 23.20
N THR A 155 -1.15 3.84 23.16
CA THR A 155 -2.19 3.50 24.14
C THR A 155 -3.21 2.48 23.59
N ASP A 156 -2.93 1.90 22.41
CA ASP A 156 -3.64 0.71 21.92
C ASP A 156 -3.29 -0.52 22.81
N GLY A 157 -3.95 -1.65 22.58
CA GLY A 157 -3.74 -2.88 23.32
C GLY A 157 -2.27 -3.33 23.29
N PRO A 158 -1.73 -3.81 24.43
CA PRO A 158 -0.31 -4.14 24.56
C PRO A 158 0.18 -5.17 23.54
N THR A 159 -0.67 -6.13 23.16
CA THR A 159 -0.38 -7.10 22.11
C THR A 159 -0.16 -6.43 20.75
N ARG A 160 -0.94 -5.40 20.39
CA ARG A 160 -0.79 -4.70 19.10
C ARG A 160 0.52 -3.92 19.05
N VAL A 161 0.87 -3.26 20.15
CA VAL A 161 2.13 -2.53 20.29
C VAL A 161 3.33 -3.48 20.21
N ALA A 162 3.27 -4.61 20.92
CA ALA A 162 4.32 -5.63 20.88
C ALA A 162 4.53 -6.18 19.45
N ILE A 163 3.45 -6.58 18.76
CA ILE A 163 3.52 -7.08 17.39
C ILE A 163 4.08 -6.03 16.42
N ALA A 164 3.68 -4.76 16.58
CA ALA A 164 4.17 -3.69 15.73
C ALA A 164 5.69 -3.47 15.91
N ARG A 165 6.18 -3.49 17.15
CA ARG A 165 7.62 -3.35 17.45
C ARG A 165 8.43 -4.55 16.99
N GLU A 166 7.88 -5.76 17.16
CA GLU A 166 8.50 -6.98 16.65
C GLU A 166 8.61 -6.96 15.12
N ALA A 167 7.60 -6.46 14.41
CA ALA A 167 7.65 -6.28 12.96
C ALA A 167 8.79 -5.34 12.52
N LEU A 168 9.03 -4.24 13.25
CA LEU A 168 10.19 -3.38 13.02
C LEU A 168 11.51 -4.13 13.25
N GLY A 169 11.60 -4.90 14.33
CA GLY A 169 12.77 -5.73 14.65
C GLY A 169 13.09 -6.73 13.54
N LEU A 170 12.08 -7.45 13.05
CA LEU A 170 12.23 -8.39 11.93
C LEU A 170 12.67 -7.69 10.64
N ASN A 171 12.08 -6.53 10.33
CA ASN A 171 12.44 -5.77 9.13
C ASN A 171 13.89 -5.27 9.15
N ARG A 172 14.45 -4.96 10.31
CA ARG A 172 15.90 -4.66 10.44
C ARG A 172 16.79 -5.88 10.20
N CYS A 173 16.25 -7.09 10.44
CA CYS A 173 17.00 -8.34 10.37
C CYS A 173 16.87 -9.09 9.03
N TYR A 174 15.87 -8.77 8.21
CA TYR A 174 15.70 -9.29 6.85
C TYR A 174 16.93 -9.03 5.98
N ALA A 175 17.39 -10.03 5.23
CA ALA A 175 18.64 -9.96 4.49
C ALA A 175 18.70 -8.75 3.55
N PHE A 176 17.58 -8.44 2.89
CA PHE A 176 17.49 -7.28 2.01
C PHE A 176 17.65 -5.95 2.75
N ASN A 177 17.06 -5.84 3.94
CA ASN A 177 17.01 -4.60 4.72
C ASN A 177 18.18 -4.43 5.71
N ARG A 178 19.05 -5.43 5.89
CA ARG A 178 20.26 -5.29 6.74
C ARG A 178 21.19 -4.17 6.27
N GLU A 179 21.16 -3.86 4.98
CA GLU A 179 21.91 -2.76 4.36
C GLU A 179 21.06 -1.50 4.16
N ALA A 180 19.86 -1.43 4.75
CA ALA A 180 19.03 -0.25 4.67
C ALA A 180 19.62 0.88 5.51
N VAL A 181 19.51 2.11 5.00
CA VAL A 181 19.77 3.32 5.78
C VAL A 181 18.54 3.57 6.67
N GLU A 182 18.74 3.50 7.98
CA GLU A 182 17.71 3.82 8.96
C GLU A 182 17.71 5.32 9.28
N SER A 183 16.53 5.92 9.31
CA SER A 183 16.31 7.30 9.74
C SER A 183 15.10 7.39 10.66
N GLN A 184 15.03 8.45 11.45
CA GLN A 184 13.91 8.71 12.35
C GLN A 184 13.47 10.17 12.24
N THR A 185 12.16 10.40 12.20
CA THR A 185 11.55 11.73 12.23
C THR A 185 10.44 11.77 13.29
N SER A 186 10.10 12.96 13.77
CA SER A 186 8.95 13.19 14.64
C SER A 186 8.15 14.39 14.19
N ASP A 187 6.82 14.30 14.30
CA ASP A 187 5.89 15.37 13.90
C ASP A 187 4.56 15.30 14.69
N THR A 188 3.64 16.22 14.41
CA THR A 188 2.28 16.27 14.98
C THR A 188 1.19 16.41 13.91
N LEU A 189 1.50 16.10 12.64
CA LEU A 189 0.66 16.41 11.48
C LEU A 189 -0.71 15.70 11.53
N THR A 190 -0.79 14.58 12.22
CA THR A 190 -1.99 13.74 12.33
C THR A 190 -2.82 14.05 13.59
N GLY A 191 -2.47 15.10 14.33
CA GLY A 191 -3.09 15.46 15.62
C GLY A 191 -2.55 14.69 16.82
N TYR A 192 -1.52 13.85 16.63
CA TYR A 192 -0.82 13.13 17.69
C TYR A 192 0.67 13.31 17.49
N THR A 193 1.45 13.36 18.57
CA THR A 193 2.91 13.25 18.46
C THR A 193 3.24 11.89 17.89
N ARG A 194 3.85 11.89 16.72
CA ARG A 194 4.22 10.69 15.98
C ARG A 194 5.73 10.63 15.83
N THR A 195 6.30 9.46 16.05
CA THR A 195 7.68 9.14 15.65
C THR A 195 7.64 8.11 14.55
N THR A 196 8.34 8.36 13.44
CA THR A 196 8.42 7.45 12.31
C THR A 196 9.87 7.01 12.10
N VAL A 197 10.11 5.71 12.17
CA VAL A 197 11.36 5.07 11.73
C VAL A 197 11.20 4.67 10.27
N THR A 198 12.20 4.93 9.43
CA THR A 198 12.20 4.55 8.02
C THR A 198 13.47 3.79 7.68
N LEU A 199 13.32 2.58 7.14
CA LEU A 199 14.37 1.79 6.51
C LEU A 199 14.36 2.06 5.01
N THR A 200 15.42 2.68 4.50
CA THR A 200 15.57 3.03 3.09
C THR A 200 16.60 2.11 2.43
N ARG A 201 16.19 1.39 1.38
CA ARG A 201 17.06 0.48 0.62
C ARG A 201 16.88 0.74 -0.87
N ALA A 202 17.98 0.71 -1.63
CA ALA A 202 17.99 1.03 -3.07
C ALA A 202 17.29 2.37 -3.41
N GLY A 203 17.47 3.39 -2.56
CA GLY A 203 16.85 4.71 -2.72
C GLY A 203 15.34 4.75 -2.42
N ARG A 204 14.76 3.69 -1.85
CA ARG A 204 13.32 3.55 -1.60
C ARG A 204 13.02 3.30 -0.12
N PRO A 205 12.01 3.96 0.46
CA PRO A 205 11.54 3.65 1.82
C PRO A 205 10.78 2.31 1.83
N MET A 206 11.48 1.22 2.13
CA MET A 206 10.94 -0.14 2.10
C MET A 206 10.14 -0.48 3.35
N PHE A 207 10.51 0.07 4.50
CA PHE A 207 9.74 -0.09 5.72
C PHE A 207 9.65 1.23 6.47
N ARG A 208 8.43 1.73 6.67
CA ARG A 208 8.11 2.85 7.54
C ARG A 208 7.34 2.33 8.74
N TYR A 209 7.66 2.87 9.91
CA TYR A 209 7.07 2.45 11.17
C TYR A 209 6.74 3.67 12.02
N SER A 210 5.45 3.96 12.19
CA SER A 210 4.94 5.12 12.91
C SER A 210 4.31 4.71 14.24
N GLU A 211 4.89 5.18 15.35
CA GLU A 211 4.28 5.13 16.67
C GLU A 211 3.63 6.48 17.02
N TYR A 212 2.43 6.44 17.59
CA TYR A 212 1.67 7.62 17.97
C TYR A 212 1.50 7.69 19.48
N ALA A 213 2.09 8.69 20.13
CA ALA A 213 1.96 8.90 21.57
C ALA A 213 0.54 9.34 21.93
N GLY A 214 -0.05 8.69 22.94
CA GLY A 214 -1.41 8.99 23.42
C GLY A 214 -2.55 8.49 22.52
N MET A 215 -2.25 7.92 21.35
CA MET A 215 -3.25 7.37 20.44
C MET A 215 -3.66 5.95 20.83
N GLY A 216 -4.97 5.73 20.98
CA GLY A 216 -5.55 4.42 21.24
C GLY A 216 -5.85 3.64 19.95
N HIS A 217 -6.85 2.77 20.01
CA HIS A 217 -7.27 1.94 18.88
C HIS A 217 -8.17 2.70 17.88
N ILE A 218 -7.60 3.64 17.13
CA ILE A 218 -8.32 4.45 16.13
C ILE A 218 -7.55 4.53 14.80
N SER A 219 -8.28 4.50 13.68
CA SER A 219 -7.68 4.55 12.33
C SER A 219 -7.46 5.96 11.81
N ALA A 220 -8.32 6.91 12.19
CA ALA A 220 -8.37 8.26 11.58
C ALA A 220 -7.00 8.98 11.49
N PRO A 221 -6.10 8.94 12.49
CA PRO A 221 -4.82 9.64 12.38
C PRO A 221 -3.92 9.13 11.25
N LEU A 222 -3.95 7.83 10.93
CA LEU A 222 -3.13 7.29 9.85
C LEU A 222 -3.64 7.75 8.47
N TYR A 223 -4.96 7.73 8.26
CA TYR A 223 -5.58 8.10 6.98
C TYR A 223 -5.68 9.62 6.75
N LYS A 224 -5.52 10.42 7.80
CA LYS A 224 -5.38 11.88 7.71
C LYS A 224 -3.96 12.34 7.37
N ASP A 225 -2.97 11.44 7.36
CA ASP A 225 -1.63 11.82 6.95
C ASP A 225 -1.63 12.24 5.47
N PRO A 226 -1.29 13.50 5.15
CA PRO A 226 -1.30 14.00 3.78
C PRO A 226 -0.31 13.27 2.86
N ALA A 227 0.71 12.62 3.42
CA ALA A 227 1.70 11.87 2.66
C ALA A 227 1.30 10.41 2.41
N LEU A 228 0.24 9.89 3.06
CA LEU A 228 -0.06 8.46 3.06
C LEU A 228 -0.31 7.92 1.65
N PHE A 229 -1.29 8.50 0.94
CA PHE A 229 -1.64 8.02 -0.40
C PHE A 229 -0.60 8.43 -1.43
N ALA A 230 0.00 9.62 -1.33
CA ALA A 230 1.09 10.00 -2.22
C ALA A 230 2.25 8.98 -2.15
N TRP A 231 2.69 8.62 -0.93
CA TRP A 231 3.70 7.60 -0.72
C TRP A 231 3.27 6.23 -1.23
N LEU A 232 2.02 5.81 -0.96
CA LEU A 232 1.49 4.53 -1.41
C LEU A 232 1.54 4.42 -2.94
N PHE A 233 1.10 5.47 -3.64
CA PHE A 233 1.01 5.52 -5.09
C PHE A 233 2.34 5.76 -5.80
N ASP A 234 3.36 6.26 -5.10
CA ASP A 234 4.74 6.36 -5.58
C ASP A 234 5.48 5.00 -5.53
N CYS A 235 4.96 4.02 -4.79
CA CYS A 235 5.58 2.69 -4.72
C CYS A 235 5.30 1.87 -5.99
N ALA A 236 6.30 1.12 -6.46
CA ALA A 236 6.14 0.17 -7.55
C ALA A 236 7.13 -0.98 -7.43
N LEU A 237 6.69 -2.20 -7.80
CA LEU A 237 7.53 -3.41 -7.78
C LEU A 237 8.78 -3.23 -8.65
N THR A 238 8.57 -2.86 -9.92
CA THR A 238 9.66 -2.51 -10.83
C THR A 238 9.99 -1.03 -10.68
N PRO A 239 11.25 -0.66 -10.38
CA PRO A 239 11.67 0.72 -10.48
C PRO A 239 11.53 1.26 -11.89
N VAL A 240 10.87 2.41 -12.01
CA VAL A 240 11.07 3.26 -13.18
C VAL A 240 12.56 3.55 -13.22
N GLN A 241 13.27 3.01 -14.23
CA GLN A 241 14.64 3.39 -14.48
C GLN A 241 14.63 4.89 -14.78
N THR A 242 14.94 5.70 -13.77
CA THR A 242 15.40 7.04 -14.05
C THR A 242 16.78 6.86 -14.66
N ASN A 243 16.91 7.15 -15.95
CA ASN A 243 18.21 7.38 -16.55
C ASN A 243 18.83 8.58 -15.82
N ALA A 244 19.49 8.32 -14.69
CA ALA A 244 20.40 9.28 -14.12
C ALA A 244 21.48 9.50 -15.19
N PRO A 245 21.76 10.75 -15.58
CA PRO A 245 22.86 11.01 -16.48
C PRO A 245 24.11 10.41 -15.84
N THR A 246 24.80 9.55 -16.59
CA THR A 246 26.10 9.03 -16.22
C THR A 246 26.99 10.25 -15.96
N GLU A 247 27.34 10.52 -14.70
CA GLU A 247 28.41 11.47 -14.42
C GLU A 247 29.67 10.87 -15.05
N VAL A 248 30.06 11.45 -16.18
CA VAL A 248 31.38 11.24 -16.75
C VAL A 248 32.36 11.89 -15.79
N VAL A 249 32.91 11.08 -14.89
CA VAL A 249 34.03 11.51 -14.05
C VAL A 249 35.27 11.57 -14.95
N PHE A 250 35.61 12.76 -15.41
CA PHE A 250 36.97 13.03 -15.87
C PHE A 250 37.87 13.22 -14.65
N ARG A 251 38.59 12.17 -14.26
CA ARG A 251 39.93 12.27 -13.62
C ARG A 251 40.76 11.06 -14.00
#